data_AF-A0A0B2VVW5-F1
#
_entry.id   AF-A0A0B2VVW5-F1
#
_cell.length_a   1.000
_cell.length_b   1.000
_cell.length_c   1.000
_cell.angle_alpha   90.00
_cell.angle_beta   90.00
_cell.angle_gamma   90.00
#
_symmetry.space_group_name_H-M   'P 1'
#
loop_
_entity.id
_entity.type
_entity.pdbx_description
1 polymer ?
#
loop_
_entity_poly.entity_id
_entity_poly.type
_entity_poly.pdbx_seq_one_letter_code
_entity_poly.pdbx_strand_id
1 'polypeptide(L)'
;MVTGEAIWPGRSDVDQLYLIRKTMGEFLPRHMQIFHSNQFFYGLSIPEPDAPEDLATKLNTSAVIIDFLYKCFDTNPEKRWSCSELLQHDYFQGFTYRVPSSENDSPSKRTSGNYLPYLNGNLQNEQRTVAKLQTMNGAVANRSYLPSI
;
A
#
# COMPACT_ATOMS: atom_id res chain seq x y z
N MET A 1 -1.63 -15.81 -12.01
CA MET A 1 -0.93 -14.59 -12.51
C MET A 1 -0.05 -14.97 -13.68
N VAL A 2 0.36 -13.99 -14.51
CA VAL A 2 0.92 -14.18 -15.88
C VAL A 2 2.04 -15.21 -15.96
N THR A 3 3.12 -15.06 -15.16
CA THR A 3 4.28 -15.95 -15.18
C THR A 3 4.32 -16.92 -14.00
N GLY A 4 3.58 -16.64 -12.92
CA GLY A 4 3.64 -17.40 -11.66
C GLY A 4 4.84 -17.04 -10.77
N GLU A 5 5.73 -16.19 -11.24
CA GLU A 5 6.93 -15.73 -10.52
C GLU A 5 6.83 -14.24 -10.15
N ALA A 6 7.60 -13.82 -9.15
CA ALA A 6 7.70 -12.40 -8.79
C ALA A 6 8.44 -11.62 -9.89
N ILE A 7 7.90 -10.46 -10.28
CA ILE A 7 8.53 -9.61 -11.29
C ILE A 7 9.91 -9.14 -10.80
N TRP A 8 10.02 -8.70 -9.55
CA TRP A 8 11.29 -8.25 -8.96
C TRP A 8 11.54 -8.98 -7.64
N PRO A 9 12.24 -10.13 -7.66
CA PRO A 9 12.52 -10.91 -6.45
C PRO A 9 13.75 -10.37 -5.70
N GLY A 10 13.64 -9.17 -5.12
CA GLY A 10 14.73 -8.54 -4.38
C GLY A 10 15.04 -9.23 -3.04
N ARG A 11 16.32 -9.29 -2.68
CA ARG A 11 16.81 -9.89 -1.41
C ARG A 11 16.93 -8.87 -0.28
N SER A 12 16.95 -7.57 -0.61
CA SER A 12 16.98 -6.44 0.32
C SER A 12 16.26 -5.25 -0.31
N ASP A 13 15.96 -4.21 0.47
CA ASP A 13 15.33 -2.99 -0.05
C ASP A 13 16.16 -2.32 -1.15
N VAL A 14 17.50 -2.31 -1.01
CA VAL A 14 18.40 -1.74 -2.04
C VAL A 14 18.42 -2.60 -3.30
N ASP A 15 18.43 -3.93 -3.15
CA ASP A 15 18.34 -4.86 -4.27
C ASP A 15 16.99 -4.74 -4.99
N GLN A 16 15.91 -4.58 -4.22
CA GLN A 16 14.57 -4.33 -4.76
C GLN A 16 14.53 -3.03 -5.59
N LEU A 17 15.13 -1.95 -5.08
CA LEU A 17 15.23 -0.69 -5.81
C LEU A 17 16.11 -0.80 -7.06
N TYR A 18 17.22 -1.56 -7.00
CA TYR A 18 18.05 -1.84 -8.16
C TYR A 18 17.27 -2.58 -9.25
N LEU A 19 16.55 -3.64 -8.88
CA LEU A 19 15.74 -4.44 -9.81
C LEU A 19 14.63 -3.61 -10.48
N ILE A 20 13.99 -2.72 -9.72
CA ILE A 20 12.98 -1.80 -10.27
C ILE A 20 13.65 -0.78 -11.19
N ARG A 21 14.77 -0.16 -10.79
CA ARG A 21 15.51 0.82 -11.60
C ARG A 21 15.97 0.22 -12.93
N LYS A 22 16.45 -1.03 -12.90
CA LYS A 22 16.90 -1.75 -14.09
C LYS A 22 15.82 -1.89 -15.15
N THR A 23 14.55 -2.04 -14.74
CA THR A 23 13.44 -2.22 -15.69
C THR A 23 12.60 -0.97 -15.95
N MET A 24 12.37 -0.13 -14.94
CA MET A 24 11.50 1.05 -15.01
C MET A 24 12.27 2.36 -15.22
N GLY A 25 13.61 2.31 -15.19
CA GLY A 25 14.49 3.47 -15.33
C GLY A 25 14.71 4.23 -14.03
N GLU A 26 15.23 5.45 -14.16
CA GLU A 26 15.62 6.29 -13.03
C GLU A 26 14.45 6.69 -12.13
N PHE A 27 14.71 6.74 -10.83
CA PHE A 27 13.76 7.25 -9.84
C PHE A 27 13.61 8.76 -9.92
N LEU A 28 12.46 9.27 -9.44
CA LEU A 28 12.25 10.71 -9.39
C LEU A 28 13.25 11.36 -8.42
N PRO A 29 13.69 12.61 -8.67
CA PRO A 29 14.59 13.33 -7.78
C PRO A 29 14.12 13.36 -6.32
N ARG A 30 12.80 13.53 -6.11
CA ARG A 30 12.20 13.51 -4.77
C ARG A 30 12.37 12.17 -4.04
N HIS A 31 12.29 11.04 -4.76
CA HIS A 31 12.45 9.71 -4.18
C HIS A 31 13.90 9.46 -3.80
N MET A 32 14.84 9.89 -4.65
CA MET A 32 16.27 9.82 -4.35
C MET A 32 16.66 10.70 -3.17
N GLN A 33 16.07 11.89 -3.03
CA GLN A 33 16.28 12.75 -1.87
C GLN A 33 15.81 12.06 -0.57
N ILE A 34 14.63 11.43 -0.59
CA ILE A 34 14.12 10.66 0.56
C ILE A 34 15.06 9.51 0.89
N PHE A 35 15.51 8.74 -0.12
CA PHE A 35 16.46 7.65 0.05
C PHE A 35 17.75 8.12 0.75
N HIS A 36 18.39 9.19 0.28
CA HIS A 36 19.62 9.71 0.88
C HIS A 36 19.43 10.32 2.28
N SER A 37 18.24 10.85 2.58
CA SER A 37 17.93 11.43 3.90
C SER A 37 17.65 10.37 4.97
N ASN A 38 17.32 9.14 4.55
CA ASN A 38 16.92 8.07 5.45
C ASN A 38 18.15 7.44 6.14
N GLN A 39 18.14 7.45 7.47
CA GLN A 39 19.23 6.89 8.29
C GLN A 39 19.44 5.39 8.05
N PHE A 40 18.38 4.64 7.69
CA PHE A 40 18.49 3.21 7.38
C PHE A 40 19.33 2.92 6.13
N PHE A 41 19.43 3.90 5.21
CA PHE A 41 20.19 3.79 3.97
C PHE A 41 21.46 4.64 3.98
N TYR A 42 21.88 5.14 5.15
CA TYR A 42 23.04 6.01 5.25
C TYR A 42 24.31 5.30 4.77
N GLY A 43 25.04 5.94 3.85
CA GLY A 43 26.25 5.37 3.24
C GLY A 43 25.98 4.29 2.18
N LEU A 44 24.71 3.94 1.91
CA LEU A 44 24.34 3.06 0.81
C LEU A 44 23.98 3.89 -0.43
N SER A 45 24.19 3.30 -1.60
CA SER A 45 23.74 3.83 -2.89
C SER A 45 23.00 2.76 -3.65
N ILE A 46 21.94 3.13 -4.37
CA ILE A 46 21.30 2.23 -5.32
C ILE A 46 22.27 2.09 -6.51
N PRO A 47 22.76 0.88 -6.83
CA PRO A 47 23.68 0.69 -7.95
C PRO A 47 23.06 1.12 -9.27
N GLU A 48 23.89 1.58 -10.20
CA GLU A 48 23.49 1.84 -11.58
C GLU A 48 23.55 0.53 -12.38
N PRO A 49 22.48 0.15 -13.09
CA PRO A 49 22.48 -1.06 -13.91
C PRO A 49 23.38 -0.88 -15.15
N ASP A 50 24.20 -1.89 -15.46
CA ASP A 50 25.08 -1.86 -16.64
C ASP A 50 24.30 -1.71 -17.96
N ALA A 51 23.11 -2.33 -18.01
CA ALA A 51 22.18 -2.21 -19.12
C ALA A 51 20.72 -2.25 -18.62
N PRO A 52 19.83 -1.42 -19.19
CA PRO A 52 18.40 -1.50 -18.88
C PRO A 52 17.82 -2.82 -19.41
N GLU A 53 16.84 -3.36 -18.69
CA GLU A 53 16.12 -4.58 -19.05
C GLU A 53 14.65 -4.26 -19.32
N ASP A 54 14.19 -4.42 -20.56
CA ASP A 54 12.80 -4.13 -20.91
C ASP A 54 11.84 -5.13 -20.23
N LEU A 55 10.78 -4.61 -19.61
CA LEU A 55 9.72 -5.41 -18.99
C LEU A 55 9.09 -6.40 -19.98
N ALA A 56 8.99 -6.02 -21.26
CA ALA A 56 8.45 -6.89 -22.31
C ALA A 56 9.32 -8.14 -22.50
N THR A 57 10.64 -7.94 -22.61
CA THR A 57 11.62 -9.03 -22.74
C THR A 57 11.62 -9.93 -21.51
N LYS A 58 11.52 -9.32 -20.32
CA LYS A 58 11.55 -10.04 -19.03
C LYS A 58 10.35 -10.95 -18.81
N LEU A 59 9.14 -10.49 -19.13
CA LEU A 59 7.91 -11.25 -18.89
C LEU A 59 7.48 -12.11 -20.08
N ASN A 60 8.01 -11.83 -21.29
CA ASN A 60 7.74 -12.57 -22.52
C ASN A 60 6.26 -12.92 -22.71
N THR A 61 5.39 -11.91 -22.57
CA THR A 61 3.93 -12.07 -22.58
C THR A 61 3.29 -11.15 -23.64
N SER A 62 1.95 -11.13 -23.71
CA SER A 62 1.25 -10.35 -24.73
C SER A 62 1.50 -8.85 -24.56
N ALA A 63 1.57 -8.13 -25.68
CA ALA A 63 1.77 -6.68 -25.69
C ALA A 63 0.68 -5.93 -24.89
N VAL A 64 -0.55 -6.44 -24.88
CA VAL A 64 -1.68 -5.89 -24.10
C VAL A 64 -1.42 -5.99 -22.59
N ILE A 65 -0.87 -7.11 -22.13
CA ILE A 65 -0.49 -7.28 -20.71
C ILE A 65 0.66 -6.35 -20.37
N ILE A 66 1.66 -6.24 -21.24
CA ILE A 66 2.80 -5.36 -21.03
C ILE A 66 2.37 -3.89 -20.92
N ASP A 67 1.51 -3.40 -21.83
CA ASP A 67 1.00 -2.03 -21.75
C ASP A 67 0.24 -1.79 -20.43
N PHE A 68 -0.64 -2.73 -20.05
CA PHE A 68 -1.37 -2.67 -18.78
C PHE A 68 -0.41 -2.53 -17.59
N LEU A 69 0.66 -3.33 -17.55
CA LEU A 69 1.65 -3.28 -16.47
C LEU A 69 2.45 -1.97 -16.49
N TYR A 70 2.78 -1.43 -17.66
CA TYR A 70 3.42 -0.12 -17.76
C TYR A 70 2.53 1.00 -17.19
N LYS A 71 1.20 0.96 -17.39
CA LYS A 71 0.28 1.90 -16.75
C LYS A 71 0.24 1.78 -15.22
N CYS A 72 0.51 0.58 -14.69
CA CYS A 72 0.54 0.33 -13.25
C CYS A 72 1.85 0.76 -12.60
N PHE A 73 2.98 0.58 -13.29
CA PHE A 73 4.31 0.65 -12.68
C PHE A 73 5.07 1.96 -12.92
N ASP A 74 4.44 2.99 -13.50
CA ASP A 74 5.10 4.27 -13.75
C ASP A 74 5.85 4.76 -12.50
N THR A 75 7.12 5.13 -12.70
CA THR A 75 8.00 5.61 -11.63
C THR A 75 7.42 6.84 -10.95
N ASN A 76 6.70 7.69 -11.70
CA ASN A 76 5.91 8.76 -11.14
C ASN A 76 4.52 8.24 -10.71
N PRO A 77 4.21 8.23 -9.40
CA PRO A 77 2.92 7.73 -8.93
C PRO A 77 1.72 8.53 -9.47
N GLU A 78 1.88 9.82 -9.80
CA GLU A 78 0.81 10.65 -10.37
C GLU A 78 0.48 10.28 -11.82
N LYS A 79 1.36 9.56 -12.51
CA LYS A 79 1.13 9.10 -13.89
C LYS A 79 0.55 7.69 -13.96
N ARG A 80 0.51 6.98 -12.83
CA ARG A 80 -0.10 5.65 -12.77
C ARG A 80 -1.59 5.78 -12.99
N TRP A 81 -2.14 4.85 -13.76
CA TRP A 81 -3.57 4.80 -13.94
C TRP A 81 -4.26 4.42 -12.62
N SER A 82 -5.39 5.08 -12.37
CA SER A 82 -6.32 4.72 -11.32
C SER A 82 -6.94 3.34 -11.57
N CYS A 83 -7.46 2.69 -10.53
CA CYS A 83 -8.17 1.42 -10.70
C CYS A 83 -9.33 1.53 -11.70
N SER A 84 -10.05 2.65 -11.74
CA SER A 84 -11.14 2.90 -12.68
C SER A 84 -10.67 3.01 -14.14
N GLU A 85 -9.49 3.59 -14.39
CA GLU A 85 -8.90 3.65 -15.72
C GLU A 85 -8.36 2.28 -16.15
N LEU A 86 -7.71 1.55 -15.24
CA LEU A 86 -7.20 0.20 -15.50
C LEU A 86 -8.33 -0.78 -15.87
N LEU A 87 -9.51 -0.67 -15.26
CA LEU A 87 -10.66 -1.51 -15.61
C LEU A 87 -11.20 -1.26 -17.03
N GLN A 88 -10.87 -0.12 -17.63
CA GLN A 88 -11.25 0.22 -19.01
C GLN A 88 -10.19 -0.19 -20.04
N HIS A 89 -9.05 -0.73 -19.59
CA HIS A 89 -7.96 -1.14 -20.46
C HIS A 89 -8.36 -2.35 -21.33
N ASP A 90 -7.78 -2.46 -22.52
CA ASP A 90 -7.98 -3.57 -23.48
C ASP A 90 -7.71 -4.96 -22.88
N TYR A 91 -6.97 -5.01 -21.77
CA TYR A 91 -6.71 -6.24 -21.01
C TYR A 91 -8.03 -6.85 -20.49
N PHE A 92 -9.02 -6.02 -20.16
CA PHE A 92 -10.35 -6.44 -19.74
C PHE A 92 -11.39 -6.40 -20.87
N GLN A 93 -10.97 -6.19 -22.13
CA GLN A 93 -11.91 -6.19 -23.24
C GLN A 93 -12.61 -7.56 -23.35
N GLY A 94 -13.94 -7.54 -23.39
CA GLY A 94 -14.76 -8.76 -23.41
C GLY A 94 -14.93 -9.44 -22.06
N PHE A 95 -14.33 -8.91 -20.99
CA PHE A 95 -14.61 -9.36 -19.63
C PHE A 95 -15.94 -8.78 -19.15
N THR A 96 -16.87 -9.65 -18.74
CA THR A 96 -18.09 -9.24 -18.05
C THR A 96 -17.98 -9.70 -16.61
N TYR A 97 -17.89 -8.74 -15.68
CA TYR A 97 -17.95 -9.07 -14.26
C TYR A 97 -19.36 -9.55 -13.93
N ARG A 98 -19.49 -10.84 -13.62
CA ARG A 98 -20.72 -11.41 -13.08
C ARG A 98 -20.63 -11.31 -11.57
N VAL A 99 -21.32 -10.31 -10.99
CA VAL A 99 -21.63 -10.34 -9.56
C VAL A 99 -22.42 -11.63 -9.35
N PRO A 100 -21.97 -12.58 -8.51
CA PRO A 100 -22.82 -13.68 -8.10
C PRO A 100 -24.05 -13.03 -7.48
N SER A 101 -25.20 -13.17 -8.11
CA SER A 101 -26.47 -12.81 -7.51
C SER A 101 -26.50 -13.51 -6.17
N SER A 102 -26.37 -12.74 -5.09
CA SER A 102 -26.70 -13.18 -3.75
C SER A 102 -28.11 -13.75 -3.87
N GLU A 103 -28.22 -15.08 -3.86
CA GLU A 103 -29.50 -15.75 -3.88
C GLU A 103 -30.39 -15.10 -2.83
N ASN A 104 -31.63 -14.82 -3.23
CA ASN A 104 -32.67 -14.28 -2.37
C ASN A 104 -32.86 -15.19 -1.15
N ASP A 105 -32.04 -15.02 -0.11
CA ASP A 105 -32.34 -15.55 1.21
C ASP A 105 -33.45 -14.65 1.74
N SER A 106 -34.67 -15.19 1.72
CA SER A 106 -35.87 -14.59 2.27
C SER A 106 -35.59 -14.04 3.68
N PRO A 107 -36.24 -12.98 4.17
CA PRO A 107 -36.02 -12.44 5.51
C PRO A 107 -36.63 -13.38 6.58
N SER A 108 -36.08 -14.59 6.71
CA SER A 108 -36.28 -15.44 7.87
C SER A 108 -35.41 -14.90 8.98
N LYS A 109 -36.07 -14.27 9.96
CA LYS A 109 -35.54 -13.80 11.24
C LYS A 109 -34.39 -14.68 11.75
N ARG A 110 -33.14 -14.34 11.41
CA ARG A 110 -31.96 -14.91 12.06
C ARG A 110 -31.66 -14.02 13.26
N THR A 111 -32.08 -14.52 14.41
CA THR A 111 -31.70 -14.05 15.73
C THR A 111 -30.19 -13.84 15.79
N SER A 112 -29.78 -12.64 16.18
CA SER A 112 -28.41 -12.15 16.26
C SER A 112 -27.51 -13.09 17.08
N GLY A 113 -26.78 -13.96 16.39
CA GLY A 113 -25.64 -14.68 16.95
C GLY A 113 -24.38 -13.85 16.75
N ASN A 114 -24.02 -13.06 17.76
CA ASN A 114 -22.82 -12.24 17.78
C ASN A 114 -21.56 -13.13 17.71
N TYR A 115 -20.98 -13.31 16.52
CA TYR A 115 -19.63 -13.84 16.33
C TYR A 115 -18.64 -12.71 16.00
N LEU A 116 -18.62 -11.68 16.85
CA LEU A 116 -17.48 -10.77 16.96
C LEU A 116 -17.26 -10.46 18.44
N PRO A 117 -16.22 -11.03 19.07
CA PRO A 117 -15.88 -10.68 20.44
C PRO A 117 -15.23 -9.28 20.43
N TYR A 118 -15.90 -8.35 21.13
CA TYR A 118 -15.37 -7.08 21.64
C TYR A 118 -15.04 -5.96 20.65
N LEU A 119 -16.09 -5.33 20.12
CA LEU A 119 -16.15 -3.87 19.96
C LEU A 119 -17.58 -3.39 20.26
N ASN A 120 -17.98 -3.42 21.54
CA ASN A 120 -19.20 -2.74 22.00
C ASN A 120 -18.82 -1.71 23.07
N GLY A 121 -18.25 -0.59 22.62
CA GLY A 121 -18.03 0.60 23.44
C GLY A 121 -19.35 1.38 23.54
N ASN A 122 -20.01 1.26 24.70
CA ASN A 122 -21.20 2.03 25.06
C ASN A 122 -20.98 3.55 24.88
N LEU A 123 -21.69 4.15 23.94
CA LEU A 123 -21.84 5.60 23.69
C LEU A 123 -22.67 6.34 24.77
N GLN A 124 -22.60 5.91 26.04
CA GLN A 124 -23.45 6.46 27.11
C GLN A 124 -22.71 6.87 28.39
N ASN A 125 -21.38 7.05 28.35
CA ASN A 125 -20.64 7.54 29.52
C ASN A 125 -19.85 8.84 29.30
N GLU A 126 -20.08 9.55 28.19
CA GLU A 126 -19.31 10.76 27.83
C GLU A 126 -19.83 12.07 28.48
N GLN A 127 -20.67 11.99 29.52
CA GLN A 127 -21.17 13.18 30.25
C GLN A 127 -20.89 13.18 31.76
N ARG A 128 -20.21 12.17 32.32
CA ARG A 128 -19.92 12.13 33.78
C ARG A 128 -18.46 12.39 34.18
N THR A 129 -17.52 12.41 33.24
CA THR A 129 -16.08 12.60 33.54
C THR A 129 -15.58 14.03 33.40
N VAL A 130 -16.32 14.92 32.72
CA VAL A 130 -15.95 16.34 32.54
C VAL A 130 -16.20 17.23 33.77
N ALA A 131 -16.91 16.76 34.79
CA ALA A 131 -17.27 17.55 35.98
C ALA A 131 -16.35 17.36 37.20
N LYS A 132 -15.30 16.52 37.14
CA LYS A 132 -14.42 16.22 38.29
C LYS A 132 -12.95 16.62 38.15
N LEU A 133 -12.58 17.36 37.09
CA LEU A 133 -11.19 17.81 36.86
C LEU A 133 -11.00 19.34 36.96
N GLN A 134 -12.02 20.10 37.38
CA GLN A 134 -11.94 21.56 37.56
C GLN A 134 -11.67 22.01 38.99
N THR A 135 -11.24 21.12 39.88
CA THR A 135 -10.80 21.52 41.22
C THR A 135 -9.50 20.83 41.53
N MET A 136 -8.38 21.46 41.15
CA MET A 136 -7.12 21.60 41.90
C MET A 136 -6.05 22.16 40.93
N ASN A 137 -6.05 23.48 40.77
CA ASN A 137 -4.88 24.22 40.27
C ASN A 137 -3.76 24.12 41.33
N GLY A 138 -2.53 23.83 40.92
CA GLY A 138 -1.39 24.12 41.79
C GLY A 138 -0.10 23.35 41.56
N ALA A 139 0.66 23.80 40.56
CA ALA A 139 2.12 23.88 40.57
C ALA A 139 3.00 22.64 40.33
N VAL A 140 4.11 22.98 39.67
CA VAL A 140 5.45 22.37 39.64
C VAL A 140 5.79 21.51 38.43
N ALA A 141 6.73 22.08 37.67
CA ALA A 141 7.47 21.54 36.55
C ALA A 141 8.26 20.27 36.89
N ASN A 142 8.32 19.32 35.95
CA ASN A 142 9.60 18.88 35.39
C ASN A 142 9.36 17.95 34.19
N ARG A 143 10.03 18.24 33.08
CA ARG A 143 10.24 17.33 31.95
C ARG A 143 11.41 16.41 32.31
N SER A 144 11.24 15.10 32.24
CA SER A 144 12.38 14.17 32.13
C SER A 144 11.97 12.75 31.76
N TYR A 145 12.43 12.36 30.56
CA TYR A 145 13.03 11.10 30.13
C TYR A 145 12.31 9.73 30.29
N LEU A 146 12.35 9.01 29.17
CA LEU A 146 11.95 7.64 28.86
C LEU A 146 12.59 6.58 29.79
N PRO A 147 12.01 5.36 29.83
CA PRO A 147 12.77 4.12 30.04
C PRO A 147 12.87 3.30 28.74
N SER A 148 14.09 2.89 28.40
CA SER A 148 14.40 1.89 27.37
C SER A 148 14.18 0.47 27.90
N ILE A 149 13.79 -0.45 27.02
CA ILE A 149 14.17 -1.87 27.08
C ILE A 149 14.81 -2.21 25.73
#